data_AF-A0A7J8NEP9-F1
#
_entry.id   AF-A0A7J8NEP9-F1
#
_cell.length_a   1.000
_cell.length_b   1.000
_cell.length_c   1.000
_cell.angle_alpha   90.00
_cell.angle_beta   90.00
_cell.angle_gamma   90.00
#
_symmetry.space_group_name_H-M   'P 1'
#
loop_
_entity.id
_entity.type
_entity.pdbx_description
1 polymer ?
#
loop_
_entity_poly.entity_id
_entity_poly.type
_entity_poly.pdbx_seq_one_letter_code
_entity_poly.pdbx_strand_id
1 'polypeptide(L)'
;MAETSAVKVALEVFLAMNWKINDFLFIELGSLVVFSWFVNKVMKLWSLQAIFAGIHRDMLKARSVVFSVVDEKGNELASSL
;
A
#
# COMPACT_ATOMS: atom_id res chain seq x y z
N MET A 1 6.07 -5.35 -8.61
CA MET A 1 7.14 -5.46 -7.58
C MET A 1 7.45 -4.09 -6.99
N ALA A 2 7.83 -3.11 -7.82
CA ALA A 2 8.06 -1.72 -7.38
C ALA A 2 6.87 -1.13 -6.61
N GLU A 3 5.66 -1.25 -7.14
CA GLU A 3 4.45 -0.71 -6.50
C GLU A 3 4.15 -1.34 -5.13
N THR A 4 4.32 -2.66 -4.96
CA THR A 4 4.16 -3.32 -3.64
C THR A 4 5.19 -2.82 -2.63
N SER A 5 6.42 -2.56 -3.07
CA SER A 5 7.45 -1.95 -2.22
C SER A 5 7.10 -0.49 -1.89
N ALA A 6 6.53 0.26 -2.83
CA ALA A 6 6.05 1.63 -2.60
C ALA A 6 4.94 1.68 -1.55
N VAL A 7 4.01 0.72 -1.54
CA VAL A 7 3.01 0.56 -0.48
C VAL A 7 3.66 0.41 0.90
N LYS A 8 4.72 -0.41 0.99
CA LYS A 8 5.46 -0.58 2.25
C LYS A 8 6.10 0.73 2.71
N VAL A 9 6.73 1.46 1.80
CA VAL A 9 7.35 2.76 2.10
C VAL A 9 6.29 3.77 2.54
N ALA A 10 5.15 3.85 1.85
CA ALA A 10 4.06 4.75 2.22
C ALA A 10 3.55 4.48 3.64
N LEU A 11 3.40 3.21 4.03
CA LEU A 11 3.03 2.82 5.39
C LEU A 11 4.10 3.20 6.42
N GLU A 12 5.37 2.94 6.12
CA GLU A 12 6.48 3.30 7.01
C GLU A 12 6.55 4.82 7.25
N VAL A 13 6.38 5.61 6.19
CA VAL A 13 6.34 7.08 6.26
C VAL A 13 5.11 7.55 7.05
N PHE A 14 3.93 6.99 6.78
CA PHE A 14 2.70 7.34 7.50
C PHE A 14 2.84 7.09 9.01
N LEU A 15 3.39 5.93 9.39
CA LEU A 15 3.64 5.60 10.80
C LEU A 15 4.70 6.51 11.43
N ALA A 16 5.79 6.80 10.70
CA ALA A 16 6.87 7.65 11.20
C ALA A 16 6.42 9.11 11.42
N MET A 17 5.50 9.61 10.60
CA MET A 17 4.93 10.95 10.76
C MET A 17 4.07 11.10 12.02
N ASN A 18 3.71 9.99 12.69
CA ASN A 18 2.85 9.98 13.89
C ASN A 18 1.61 10.85 13.69
N TRP A 19 0.98 10.74 12.51
CA TRP A 19 -0.05 11.66 12.06
C TRP A 19 -1.32 11.49 12.90
N LYS A 20 -1.42 12.25 14.00
CA LYS A 20 -2.53 12.16 14.98
C LYS A 20 -3.89 12.69 14.49
N ILE A 21 -3.94 13.25 13.29
CA ILE A 21 -5.08 14.07 12.81
C ILE A 21 -5.99 13.30 11.84
N ASN A 22 -5.48 12.25 11.16
CA ASN A 22 -6.28 11.45 10.23
C ASN A 22 -6.17 9.96 10.57
N ASP A 23 -7.33 9.36 10.84
CA ASP A 23 -7.46 7.94 11.21
C ASP A 23 -7.30 6.98 10.03
N PHE A 24 -7.19 7.51 8.82
CA PHE A 24 -7.25 6.74 7.57
C PHE A 24 -6.08 7.09 6.64
N LEU A 25 -5.34 6.06 6.23
CA LEU A 25 -4.41 6.13 5.11
C LEU A 25 -5.10 5.59 3.86
N PHE A 26 -5.23 6.44 2.83
CA PHE A 26 -5.68 6.02 1.50
C PHE A 26 -4.46 5.72 0.63
N ILE A 27 -4.43 4.52 0.06
CA ILE A 27 -3.37 4.07 -0.85
C ILE A 27 -4.00 3.82 -2.21
N GLU A 28 -3.68 4.70 -3.15
CA GLU A 28 -4.12 4.62 -4.54
C GLU A 28 -3.09 3.83 -5.34
N LEU A 29 -3.55 2.80 -6.06
CA LEU A 29 -2.70 1.92 -6.86
C LEU A 29 -3.02 2.12 -8.35
N GLY A 30 -1.99 2.13 -9.19
CA GLY A 30 -2.13 2.12 -10.65
C GLY A 30 -2.31 0.71 -11.21
N SER A 31 -1.92 -0.35 -10.48
CA SER A 31 -2.10 -1.73 -10.92
C SER A 31 -3.29 -2.44 -10.27
N LEU A 32 -4.24 -2.86 -11.10
CA LEU A 32 -5.32 -3.76 -10.67
C LEU A 32 -4.80 -5.10 -10.13
N VAL A 33 -3.67 -5.59 -10.67
CA VAL A 33 -3.04 -6.83 -10.20
C VAL A 33 -2.52 -6.66 -8.79
N VAL A 34 -1.78 -5.58 -8.52
CA VAL A 34 -1.27 -5.31 -7.16
C VAL A 34 -2.42 -5.05 -6.19
N PHE A 35 -3.45 -4.31 -6.61
CA PHE A 35 -4.67 -4.13 -5.82
C PHE A 35 -5.31 -5.48 -5.45
N SER A 36 -5.45 -6.40 -6.42
CA SER A 36 -6.01 -7.74 -6.18
C SER A 36 -5.26 -8.51 -5.10
N TRP A 37 -3.93 -8.34 -4.99
CA TRP A 37 -3.13 -8.98 -3.95
C TRP A 37 -3.42 -8.46 -2.53
N PHE A 38 -3.85 -7.20 -2.40
CA PHE A 38 -4.20 -6.60 -1.12
C PHE A 38 -5.62 -6.94 -0.68
N VAL A 39 -6.58 -7.00 -1.62
CA VAL A 39 -7.97 -7.34 -1.31
C VAL A 39 -8.24 -8.85 -1.24
N ASN A 40 -7.44 -9.67 -1.94
CA ASN A 40 -7.58 -11.12 -1.95
C ASN A 40 -6.32 -11.83 -1.45
N LYS A 41 -6.43 -12.51 -0.30
CA LYS A 41 -5.31 -13.22 0.34
C LYS A 41 -4.76 -14.39 -0.48
N VAL A 42 -5.55 -14.98 -1.38
CA VAL A 42 -5.17 -16.15 -2.18
C VAL A 42 -4.31 -15.76 -3.39
N MET A 43 -4.40 -14.52 -3.86
CA MET A 43 -3.69 -14.06 -5.06
C MET A 43 -2.27 -13.57 -4.79
N LYS A 44 -1.80 -13.64 -3.53
CA LYS A 44 -0.49 -13.12 -3.14
C LYS A 44 0.63 -13.97 -3.73
N LEU A 45 1.56 -13.31 -4.40
CA LEU A 45 2.75 -13.95 -4.94
C LEU A 45 3.67 -14.42 -3.80
N TRP A 46 4.01 -15.71 -3.79
CA TRP A 46 4.83 -16.31 -2.73
C TRP A 46 6.20 -15.63 -2.56
N SER A 47 6.82 -15.22 -3.67
CA SER A 47 8.12 -14.54 -3.67
C SER A 47 8.10 -13.19 -2.93
N LEU A 48 6.92 -12.60 -2.70
CA LEU A 48 6.75 -11.32 -2.00
C LEU A 48 6.25 -11.51 -0.56
N GLN A 49 6.22 -12.74 -0.04
CA GLN A 49 5.66 -13.05 1.28
C GLN A 49 6.28 -12.20 2.41
N ALA A 50 7.61 -12.01 2.40
CA ALA A 50 8.29 -11.18 3.40
C ALA A 50 7.84 -9.71 3.35
N ILE A 51 7.64 -9.16 2.16
CA ILE A 51 7.14 -7.79 1.96
C ILE A 51 5.69 -7.69 2.45
N PHE A 52 4.83 -8.66 2.07
CA PHE A 52 3.44 -8.70 2.54
C PHE A 52 3.34 -8.85 4.06
N ALA A 53 4.23 -9.62 4.70
CA ALA A 53 4.26 -9.76 6.15
C ALA A 53 4.61 -8.42 6.82
N GLY A 54 5.59 -7.69 6.28
CA GLY A 54 5.94 -6.34 6.72
C GLY A 54 4.76 -5.38 6.59
N ILE A 55 4.15 -5.31 5.40
CA ILE A 55 2.98 -4.48 5.14
C ILE A 55 1.84 -4.81 6.11
N HIS A 56 1.52 -6.10 6.31
CA HIS A 56 0.43 -6.48 7.19
C HIS A 56 0.69 -6.05 8.64
N ARG A 57 1.92 -6.24 9.14
CA ARG A 57 2.32 -5.77 10.47
C ARG A 57 2.16 -4.25 10.60
N ASP A 58 2.53 -3.49 9.57
CA ASP A 58 2.50 -2.04 9.63
C ASP A 58 1.07 -1.49 9.44
N MET A 59 0.23 -2.17 8.66
CA MET A 59 -1.22 -1.92 8.60
C MET A 59 -1.92 -2.14 9.95
N LEU A 60 -1.48 -3.13 10.76
CA LEU A 60 -2.05 -3.35 12.11
C LEU A 60 -1.71 -2.21 13.09
N LYS A 61 -0.63 -1.47 12.84
CA LYS A 61 -0.26 -0.28 13.61
C LYS A 61 -1.01 0.96 13.12
N ALA A 62 -1.35 1.00 11.84
CA ALA A 62 -2.21 2.03 11.28
C ALA A 62 -3.67 1.80 11.73
N ARG A 63 -4.38 2.88 12.06
CA ARG A 63 -5.76 2.77 12.58
C ARG A 63 -6.74 2.31 11.50
N SER A 64 -6.56 2.76 10.26
CA SER A 64 -7.26 2.26 9.09
C SER A 64 -6.47 2.51 7.82
N VAL A 65 -6.47 1.54 6.90
CA VAL A 65 -5.83 1.63 5.59
C VAL A 65 -6.85 1.22 4.53
N VAL A 66 -7.06 2.07 3.54
CA VAL A 66 -8.01 1.87 2.44
C VAL A 66 -7.24 1.81 1.13
N PHE A 67 -7.47 0.76 0.35
CA PHE A 67 -6.90 0.63 -0.99
C PHE A 67 -7.93 1.00 -2.04
N SER A 68 -7.49 1.69 -3.08
CA SER A 68 -8.28 1.99 -4.27
C SER A 68 -7.42 1.83 -5.54
N VAL A 69 -8.07 1.74 -6.69
CA VAL A 69 -7.41 1.74 -8.00
C VAL A 69 -7.72 3.05 -8.68
N VAL A 70 -6.70 3.72 -9.19
CA VAL A 70 -6.82 4.95 -9.98
C VAL A 70 -6.39 4.68 -11.42
N ASP A 71 -6.87 5.49 -12.35
CA ASP A 71 -6.38 5.46 -13.73
C ASP A 71 -4.91 5.93 -13.78
N GLU A 72 -4.22 5.67 -14.90
CA GLU A 72 -2.80 6.03 -15.06
C GLU A 72 -2.53 7.52 -14.79
N LYS A 73 -3.52 8.40 -15.03
CA LYS A 73 -3.39 9.85 -14.82
C LYS A 73 -3.42 10.22 -13.33
N GLY A 74 -4.17 9.48 -12.51
CA GLY A 74 -4.22 9.69 -11.06
C GLY A 74 -2.90 9.38 -10.35
N ASN A 75 -2.05 8.52 -10.92
CA ASN A 75 -0.80 8.05 -10.29
C ASN A 75 0.48 8.67 -10.91
N GLU A 76 0.36 9.72 -11.72
CA GLU A 76 1.49 10.32 -12.44
C GLU A 76 2.57 10.88 -11.50
N LEU A 77 2.15 11.52 -10.39
CA LEU A 77 3.08 12.09 -9.41
C LEU A 77 3.94 11.02 -8.74
N ALA A 78 3.33 9.89 -8.36
CA ALA A 78 4.06 8.78 -7.75
C ALA A 78 4.96 8.06 -8.78
N SER A 79 4.54 8.02 -10.04
CA SER A 79 5.30 7.40 -11.13
C SER A 79 6.52 8.23 -11.57
N SER A 80 6.58 9.51 -11.19
CA SER A 80 7.66 10.44 -11.54
C SER A 80 8.75 10.57 -10.47
N LEU A 81 8.63 9.85 -9.35
CA LEU A 81 9.58 9.81 -8.22
C LEU A 81 10.62 8.70 -8.39
#